data_AF-A0A523JFS8-F1
#
_entry.id   AF-A0A523JFS8-F1
#
_cell.length_a   1.000
_cell.length_b   1.000
_cell.length_c   1.000
_cell.angle_alpha   90.00
_cell.angle_beta   90.00
_cell.angle_gamma   90.00
#
_symmetry.space_group_name_H-M   'P 1'
#
loop_
_entity.id
_entity.type
_entity.pdbx_description
1 polymer ?
#
loop_
_entity_poly.entity_id
_entity_poly.type
_entity_poly.pdbx_seq_one_letter_code
_entity_poly.pdbx_strand_id
1 'polypeptide(L)'
;MLGGTAFAASLEEIESWLAANIPKTSSVQIHASTAARRARIARTAISYDDLRYLPINVSSAEPGEVTDSVIDGRKVSVIELSPPPGADLLYARTIASIDQEICIPLRIECYGTNDKLQKIVRADPAHIRRTGGIRLAHSTTIQDLKQKLVTVLRVDNAQIDEMEP
;
A
#
# COMPACT_ATOMS: atom_id res chain seq x y z
N MET A 1 -25.97 24.85 -26.26
CA MET A 1 -24.88 25.61 -26.91
C MET A 1 -24.02 26.25 -25.82
N LEU A 2 -22.80 25.73 -25.69
CA LEU A 2 -21.50 26.33 -25.31
C LEU A 2 -21.38 27.54 -24.36
N GLY A 3 -20.43 27.39 -23.41
CA GLY A 3 -19.58 28.42 -22.79
C GLY A 3 -19.55 28.32 -21.26
N GLY A 4 -18.66 27.56 -20.60
CA GLY A 4 -17.24 27.90 -20.37
C GLY A 4 -17.14 28.97 -19.27
N THR A 5 -16.60 28.71 -18.07
CA THR A 5 -15.15 28.74 -17.82
C THR A 5 -14.73 27.90 -16.60
N ALA A 6 -13.67 27.12 -16.81
CA ALA A 6 -12.83 26.54 -15.77
C ALA A 6 -11.90 27.59 -15.17
N PHE A 7 -11.59 27.50 -13.87
CA PHE A 7 -10.37 28.10 -13.33
C PHE A 7 -9.20 27.20 -13.72
N ALA A 8 -8.67 27.39 -14.92
CA ALA A 8 -7.31 26.97 -15.22
C ALA A 8 -6.40 28.09 -14.71
N ALA A 9 -5.85 27.93 -13.51
CA ALA A 9 -4.68 28.72 -13.16
C ALA A 9 -3.57 28.35 -14.16
N SER A 10 -3.01 29.37 -14.80
CA SER A 10 -1.82 29.19 -15.63
C SER A 10 -0.69 28.58 -14.79
N LEU A 11 0.22 27.85 -15.44
CA LEU A 11 1.39 27.27 -14.77
C LEU A 11 2.15 28.32 -13.95
N GLU A 12 2.18 29.55 -14.45
CA GLU A 12 2.84 30.71 -13.85
C GLU A 12 2.15 31.19 -12.55
N GLU A 13 0.82 31.13 -12.48
CA GLU A 13 0.05 31.45 -11.26
C GLU A 13 0.24 30.39 -10.17
N ILE A 14 0.33 29.12 -10.58
CA ILE A 14 0.62 28.00 -9.67
C ILE A 14 2.05 28.13 -9.12
N GLU A 15 3.03 28.41 -9.99
CA GLU A 15 4.43 28.61 -9.58
C GLU A 15 4.61 29.83 -8.66
N SER A 16 3.90 30.92 -8.94
CA SER A 16 3.90 32.13 -8.10
C SER A 16 3.29 31.87 -6.72
N TRP A 17 2.17 31.13 -6.65
CA TRP A 17 1.55 30.75 -5.39
C TRP A 17 2.44 29.81 -4.57
N LEU A 18 3.08 28.83 -5.21
CA LEU A 18 4.02 27.91 -4.56
C LEU A 18 5.25 28.66 -4.04
N ALA A 19 5.79 29.61 -4.80
CA ALA A 19 6.93 30.43 -4.39
C ALA A 19 6.63 31.36 -3.20
N ALA A 20 5.37 31.81 -3.06
CA ALA A 20 4.95 32.70 -2.00
C ALA A 20 4.55 31.97 -0.70
N ASN A 21 4.04 30.74 -0.79
CA ASN A 21 3.40 30.05 0.34
C ASN A 21 4.13 28.79 0.82
N ILE A 22 5.04 28.23 0.01
CA ILE A 22 5.93 27.17 0.47
C ILE A 22 7.26 27.82 0.89
N PRO A 23 7.69 27.71 2.16
CA PRO A 23 9.02 28.17 2.53
C PRO A 23 10.04 27.49 1.60
N LYS A 24 10.97 28.26 1.02
CA LYS A 24 12.14 27.75 0.26
C LYS A 24 13.11 27.01 1.18
N THR A 25 12.61 26.10 1.99
CA THR A 25 13.40 25.02 2.56
C THR A 25 13.58 24.01 1.45
N SER A 26 14.83 23.90 1.02
CA SER A 26 15.45 22.83 0.25
C SER A 26 14.52 21.63 0.09
N SER A 27 14.29 21.20 -1.15
CA SER A 27 13.71 19.89 -1.46
C SER A 27 14.13 18.88 -0.39
N VAL A 28 13.21 18.54 0.51
CA VAL A 28 13.51 17.58 1.58
C VAL A 28 13.48 16.22 0.92
N GLN A 29 14.57 15.87 0.24
CA GLN A 29 14.85 14.49 -0.11
C GLN A 29 15.20 13.79 1.19
N ILE A 30 14.20 13.19 1.83
CA ILE A 30 14.45 12.26 2.92
C ILE A 30 15.12 11.04 2.29
N HIS A 31 16.45 11.05 2.21
CA HIS A 31 17.24 9.83 2.12
C HIS A 31 17.13 9.12 3.47
N ALA A 32 15.97 8.51 3.72
CA ALA A 32 15.80 7.66 4.87
C ALA A 32 16.81 6.52 4.70
N SER A 33 17.80 6.47 5.60
CA SER A 33 18.74 5.37 5.64
C SER A 33 17.98 4.05 5.68
N THR A 34 18.57 2.96 5.19
CA THR A 34 17.95 1.63 5.27
C THR A 34 17.48 1.30 6.70
N ALA A 35 18.17 1.81 7.73
CA ALA A 35 17.75 1.69 9.13
C ALA A 35 16.48 2.50 9.46
N ALA A 36 16.36 3.74 8.98
CA ALA A 36 15.17 4.58 9.18
C ALA A 36 13.95 4.01 8.43
N ARG A 37 14.13 3.46 7.23
CA ARG A 37 13.07 2.80 6.45
C ARG A 37 12.51 1.55 7.14
N ARG A 38 13.39 0.80 7.80
CA ARG A 38 13.05 -0.37 8.60
C ARG A 38 12.51 -0.02 9.99
N ALA A 39 12.56 1.25 10.38
CA ALA A 39 12.02 1.68 11.64
C ALA A 39 10.50 1.52 11.67
N ARG A 40 9.98 1.20 12.85
CA ARG A 40 8.55 1.01 13.08
C ARG A 40 7.88 2.35 13.30
N ILE A 41 6.70 2.51 12.72
CA ILE A 41 5.84 3.67 12.94
C ILE A 41 5.19 3.51 14.30
N ALA A 42 5.39 4.48 15.20
CA ALA A 42 4.74 4.55 16.51
C ALA A 42 4.77 3.22 17.31
N ARG A 43 5.85 2.45 17.21
CA ARG A 43 6.02 1.13 17.85
C ARG A 43 5.02 0.04 17.40
N THR A 44 4.31 0.25 16.30
CA THR A 44 3.41 -0.74 15.69
C THR A 44 4.19 -1.82 14.92
N ALA A 45 3.49 -2.85 14.44
CA ALA A 45 4.05 -3.83 13.53
C ALA A 45 4.28 -3.27 12.11
N ILE A 46 4.02 -1.99 11.86
CA ILE A 46 4.15 -1.33 10.55
C ILE A 46 5.51 -0.59 10.49
N SER A 47 6.28 -0.83 9.44
CA SER A 47 7.50 -0.09 9.11
C SER A 47 7.23 1.02 8.10
N TYR A 48 8.15 1.97 7.93
CA TYR A 48 8.02 2.98 6.86
C TYR A 48 8.02 2.36 5.47
N ASP A 49 8.78 1.29 5.26
CA ASP A 49 8.76 0.52 4.00
C ASP A 49 7.39 -0.13 3.74
N ASP A 50 6.69 -0.55 4.79
CA ASP A 50 5.36 -1.15 4.63
C ASP A 50 4.36 -0.17 4.02
N LEU A 51 4.40 1.12 4.40
CA LEU A 51 3.50 2.13 3.81
C LEU A 51 3.77 2.36 2.32
N ARG A 52 5.00 2.09 1.87
CA ARG A 52 5.39 2.28 0.48
C ARG A 52 5.08 1.07 -0.40
N TYR A 53 5.09 -0.14 0.17
CA TYR A 53 5.10 -1.38 -0.61
C TYR A 53 4.04 -2.42 -0.23
N LEU A 54 3.34 -2.29 0.92
CA LEU A 54 2.18 -3.14 1.23
C LEU A 54 0.91 -2.83 0.43
N PRO A 55 0.63 -1.59 -0.04
CA PRO A 55 -0.35 -1.43 -1.09
C PRO A 55 0.16 -2.28 -2.24
N ILE A 56 -0.57 -3.33 -2.61
CA ILE A 56 -0.14 -4.25 -3.66
C ILE A 56 -0.02 -3.44 -4.94
N ASN A 57 1.19 -2.98 -5.21
CA ASN A 57 1.48 -2.21 -6.41
C ASN A 57 1.95 -3.20 -7.47
N VAL A 58 1.00 -4.02 -7.93
CA VAL A 58 1.16 -4.98 -9.03
C VAL A 58 1.70 -4.32 -10.30
N SER A 59 1.61 -2.99 -10.43
CA SER A 59 2.16 -2.27 -11.59
C SER A 59 3.70 -2.15 -11.59
N SER A 60 4.34 -2.32 -10.43
CA SER A 60 5.78 -2.06 -10.25
C SER A 60 6.63 -3.30 -9.92
N ALA A 61 5.97 -4.44 -9.71
CA ALA A 61 6.61 -5.72 -9.44
C ALA A 61 6.42 -6.64 -10.64
N GLU A 62 7.43 -7.45 -10.97
CA GLU A 62 7.27 -8.52 -11.95
C GLU A 62 6.37 -9.59 -11.33
N PRO A 63 5.16 -9.82 -11.87
CA PRO A 63 4.27 -10.84 -11.34
C PRO A 63 4.90 -12.21 -11.62
N GLY A 64 5.09 -13.00 -10.57
CA GLY A 64 5.40 -14.42 -10.70
C GLY A 64 4.20 -15.22 -11.21
N GLU A 65 4.31 -16.53 -11.17
CA GLU A 65 3.22 -17.43 -11.55
C GLU A 65 1.97 -17.16 -10.69
N VAL A 66 0.81 -17.09 -11.34
CA VAL A 66 -0.48 -16.94 -10.68
C VAL A 66 -1.07 -18.33 -10.50
N THR A 67 -1.35 -18.70 -9.26
CA THR A 67 -1.97 -19.99 -8.92
C THR A 67 -3.28 -19.79 -8.18
N ASP A 68 -4.24 -20.69 -8.39
CA ASP A 68 -5.51 -20.65 -7.69
C ASP A 68 -5.43 -21.40 -6.35
N SER A 69 -6.08 -20.85 -5.32
CA SER A 69 -6.13 -21.45 -3.99
C SER A 69 -7.44 -21.09 -3.26
N VAL A 70 -7.54 -21.51 -2.00
CA VAL A 70 -8.67 -21.20 -1.12
C VAL A 70 -8.14 -20.75 0.24
N ILE A 71 -8.63 -19.61 0.73
CA ILE A 71 -8.37 -19.12 2.09
C ILE A 71 -9.71 -18.83 2.76
N ASP A 72 -9.94 -19.42 3.94
CA ASP A 72 -11.15 -19.23 4.73
C ASP A 72 -12.45 -19.44 3.93
N GLY A 73 -12.44 -20.43 3.03
CA GLY A 73 -13.56 -20.78 2.15
C GLY A 73 -13.73 -19.88 0.91
N ARG A 74 -12.86 -18.89 0.72
CA ARG A 74 -12.90 -17.96 -0.43
C ARG A 74 -11.86 -18.34 -1.47
N LYS A 75 -12.25 -18.33 -2.75
CA LYS A 75 -11.32 -18.56 -3.86
C LYS A 75 -10.38 -17.37 -4.00
N VAL A 76 -9.09 -17.64 -4.09
CA VAL A 76 -8.06 -16.61 -4.22
C VAL A 76 -7.11 -16.94 -5.35
N SER A 77 -6.63 -15.91 -6.04
CA SER A 77 -5.45 -15.98 -6.89
C SER A 77 -4.23 -15.62 -6.04
N VAL A 78 -3.27 -16.53 -5.99
CA VAL A 78 -2.01 -16.37 -5.28
C VAL A 78 -0.97 -15.88 -6.27
N ILE A 79 -0.42 -14.70 -5.99
CA ILE A 79 0.58 -14.03 -6.82
C ILE A 79 1.83 -13.85 -5.99
N GLU A 80 2.94 -14.35 -6.51
CA GLU A 80 4.27 -14.03 -5.99
C GLU A 80 4.76 -12.73 -6.63
N LEU A 81 5.25 -11.81 -5.80
CA LEU A 81 5.81 -10.54 -6.24
C LEU A 81 7.24 -10.43 -5.72
N SER A 82 8.16 -10.19 -6.64
CA SER A 82 9.55 -9.88 -6.33
C SER A 82 9.85 -8.40 -6.57
N PRO A 83 10.70 -7.78 -5.74
CA PRO A 83 11.21 -6.44 -6.00
C PRO A 83 11.87 -6.36 -7.38
N PRO A 84 11.79 -5.23 -8.10
CA PRO A 84 12.56 -5.05 -9.32
C PRO A 84 14.07 -5.08 -9.01
N PRO A 85 14.92 -5.50 -9.96
CA PRO A 85 16.37 -5.55 -9.78
C PRO A 85 16.94 -4.20 -9.29
N GLY A 86 17.81 -4.25 -8.28
CA GLY A 86 18.45 -3.06 -7.72
C GLY A 86 17.59 -2.28 -6.71
N ALA A 87 16.36 -2.71 -6.43
CA ALA A 87 15.57 -2.12 -5.37
C ALA A 87 16.10 -2.51 -3.98
N ASP A 88 16.48 -1.51 -3.17
CA ASP A 88 16.79 -1.73 -1.74
C ASP A 88 15.47 -1.89 -0.97
N LEU A 89 14.88 -3.08 -0.94
CA LEU A 89 13.62 -3.35 -0.22
C LEU A 89 13.84 -4.18 1.04
N LEU A 90 12.94 -4.01 2.01
CA LEU A 90 12.90 -4.79 3.24
C LEU A 90 12.65 -6.29 3.00
N TYR A 91 11.80 -6.60 2.03
CA TYR A 91 11.39 -7.97 1.70
C TYR A 91 11.98 -8.37 0.35
N ALA A 92 12.50 -9.58 0.29
CA ALA A 92 13.01 -10.15 -0.97
C ALA A 92 11.89 -10.70 -1.84
N ARG A 93 10.74 -11.01 -1.22
CA ARG A 93 9.57 -11.55 -1.88
C ARG A 93 8.33 -11.30 -1.04
N THR A 94 7.19 -11.09 -1.70
CA THR A 94 5.87 -11.13 -1.07
C THR A 94 4.95 -12.08 -1.80
N ILE A 95 4.14 -12.84 -1.07
CA ILE A 95 3.06 -13.65 -1.65
C ILE A 95 1.74 -12.99 -1.28
N ALA A 96 0.94 -12.66 -2.27
CA ALA A 96 -0.37 -12.05 -2.10
C ALA A 96 -1.46 -13.02 -2.51
N SER A 97 -2.44 -13.24 -1.63
CA SER A 97 -3.64 -14.00 -1.93
C SER A 97 -4.80 -13.03 -2.15
N ILE A 98 -5.18 -12.85 -3.41
CA ILE A 98 -6.18 -11.89 -3.87
C ILE A 98 -7.50 -12.61 -4.06
N ASP A 99 -8.55 -12.14 -3.42
CA ASP A 99 -9.89 -12.70 -3.60
C ASP A 99 -10.37 -12.57 -5.05
N GLN A 100 -10.84 -13.67 -5.64
CA GLN A 100 -11.26 -13.70 -7.05
C GLN A 100 -12.58 -12.98 -7.31
N GLU A 101 -13.43 -12.80 -6.29
CA GLU A 101 -14.74 -12.15 -6.45
C GLU A 101 -14.64 -10.64 -6.22
N ILE A 102 -13.82 -10.24 -5.25
CA ILE A 102 -13.76 -8.85 -4.79
C ILE A 102 -12.47 -8.13 -5.12
N CYS A 103 -11.47 -8.83 -5.66
CA CYS A 103 -10.19 -8.30 -6.09
C CYS A 103 -9.43 -7.55 -4.97
N ILE A 104 -9.62 -7.97 -3.72
CA ILE A 104 -8.91 -7.43 -2.55
C ILE A 104 -7.94 -8.48 -2.02
N PRO A 105 -6.71 -8.09 -1.64
CA PRO A 105 -5.79 -8.99 -0.97
C PRO A 105 -6.33 -9.39 0.41
N LEU A 106 -6.57 -10.68 0.62
CA LEU A 106 -7.00 -11.21 1.92
C LEU A 106 -5.81 -11.54 2.81
N ARG A 107 -4.68 -11.92 2.21
CA ARG A 107 -3.44 -12.25 2.91
C ARG A 107 -2.24 -11.78 2.11
N ILE A 108 -1.27 -11.19 2.79
CA ILE A 108 0.05 -10.90 2.24
C ILE A 108 1.10 -11.48 3.19
N GLU A 109 2.02 -12.25 2.64
CA GLU A 109 3.14 -12.85 3.34
C GLU A 109 4.43 -12.20 2.86
N CYS A 110 5.23 -11.67 3.79
CA CYS A 110 6.44 -10.94 3.46
C CYS A 110 7.67 -11.74 3.90
N TYR A 111 8.52 -12.10 2.94
CA TYR A 111 9.70 -12.93 3.14
C TYR A 111 10.98 -12.08 3.09
N GLY A 112 11.89 -12.34 4.01
CA GLY A 112 13.22 -11.72 4.00
C GLY A 112 14.14 -12.31 2.95
N THR A 113 15.34 -11.73 2.80
CA THR A 113 16.41 -12.24 1.93
C THR A 113 16.92 -13.65 2.30
N ASN A 114 16.60 -14.12 3.51
CA ASN A 114 16.89 -15.48 3.97
C ASN A 114 15.72 -16.45 3.77
N ASP A 115 14.71 -16.06 2.96
CA ASP A 115 13.47 -16.79 2.70
C ASP A 115 12.66 -17.15 3.96
N LYS A 116 12.91 -16.46 5.08
CA LYS A 116 12.08 -16.60 6.28
C LYS A 116 10.90 -15.65 6.20
N LEU A 117 9.72 -16.17 6.52
CA LEU A 117 8.52 -15.37 6.70
C LEU A 117 8.73 -14.39 7.88
N GLN A 118 8.65 -13.10 7.59
CA GLN A 118 8.89 -12.03 8.57
C GLN A 118 7.59 -11.37 9.01
N LYS A 119 6.63 -11.23 8.08
CA LYS A 119 5.39 -10.51 8.34
C LYS A 119 4.21 -11.16 7.63
N ILE A 120 3.05 -11.09 8.27
CA ILE A 120 1.78 -11.48 7.67
C ILE A 120 0.80 -10.33 7.83
N VAL A 121 0.17 -9.92 6.72
CA VAL A 121 -0.94 -8.98 6.69
C VAL A 121 -2.20 -9.75 6.33
N ARG A 122 -3.30 -9.51 7.05
CA ARG A 122 -4.60 -10.12 6.78
C ARG A 122 -5.69 -9.06 6.79
N ALA A 123 -6.46 -8.99 5.72
CA ALA A 123 -7.72 -8.26 5.72
C ALA A 123 -8.83 -9.19 6.21
N ASP A 124 -9.70 -8.71 7.10
CA ASP A 124 -10.87 -9.47 7.52
C ASP A 124 -11.97 -9.34 6.45
N PRO A 125 -12.36 -10.44 5.76
CA PRO A 125 -13.36 -10.39 4.70
C PRO A 125 -14.72 -9.87 5.18
N ALA A 126 -15.08 -10.09 6.45
CA ALA A 126 -16.34 -9.61 7.02
C ALA A 126 -16.36 -8.09 7.21
N HIS A 127 -15.19 -7.45 7.19
CA HIS A 127 -15.02 -6.01 7.36
C HIS A 127 -14.55 -5.32 6.07
N ILE A 128 -14.81 -5.91 4.90
CA ILE A 128 -14.59 -5.25 3.61
C ILE A 128 -15.88 -4.54 3.19
N ARG A 129 -15.78 -3.24 2.89
CA ARG A 129 -16.93 -2.38 2.53
C ARG A 129 -16.68 -1.66 1.22
N ARG A 130 -17.75 -1.27 0.53
CA ARG A 130 -17.66 -0.34 -0.61
C ARG A 130 -17.68 1.10 -0.08
N THR A 131 -16.70 1.91 -0.51
CA THR A 131 -16.55 3.32 -0.15
C THR A 131 -16.16 4.08 -1.42
N GLY A 132 -16.99 5.03 -1.88
CA GLY A 132 -16.75 5.81 -3.11
C GLY A 132 -16.34 4.98 -4.32
N GLY A 133 -17.12 3.93 -4.62
CA GLY A 133 -16.91 3.06 -5.79
C GLY A 133 -15.85 1.96 -5.63
N ILE A 134 -14.93 2.06 -4.67
CA ILE A 134 -13.91 1.03 -4.42
C ILE A 134 -14.27 0.13 -3.24
N ARG A 135 -13.69 -1.07 -3.17
CA ARG A 135 -13.75 -1.92 -1.97
C ARG A 135 -12.53 -1.65 -1.09
N LEU A 136 -12.77 -1.50 0.21
CA LEU A 136 -11.73 -1.20 1.20
C LEU A 136 -11.86 -2.13 2.40
N ALA A 137 -10.73 -2.62 2.91
CA ALA A 137 -10.68 -3.36 4.17
C ALA A 137 -10.72 -2.39 5.35
N HIS A 138 -11.75 -2.49 6.19
CA HIS A 138 -11.89 -1.67 7.40
C HIS A 138 -11.24 -2.29 8.64
N SER A 139 -10.77 -3.53 8.53
CA SER A 139 -10.03 -4.22 9.59
C SER A 139 -8.89 -5.02 8.97
N THR A 140 -7.66 -4.65 9.31
CA THR A 140 -6.45 -5.29 8.81
C THR A 140 -5.55 -5.65 9.98
N THR A 141 -5.19 -6.93 10.10
CA THR A 141 -4.24 -7.41 11.10
C THR A 141 -2.86 -7.57 10.48
N ILE A 142 -1.84 -7.02 11.14
CA ILE A 142 -0.45 -7.06 10.72
C ILE A 142 0.35 -7.73 11.84
N GLN A 143 1.00 -8.83 11.52
CA GLN A 143 1.78 -9.64 12.46
C GLN A 143 3.25 -9.59 12.05
N ASP A 144 4.09 -8.93 12.84
CA ASP A 144 5.55 -8.99 12.71
C ASP A 144 6.06 -10.18 13.53
N LEU A 145 6.44 -11.25 12.83
CA LEU A 145 6.89 -12.50 13.44
C LEU A 145 8.28 -12.37 14.04
N LYS A 146 9.12 -11.48 13.51
CA LYS A 146 10.47 -11.23 14.01
C LYS A 146 10.42 -10.52 15.36
N GLN A 147 9.55 -9.53 15.50
CA GLN A 147 9.38 -8.73 16.72
C GLN A 147 8.31 -9.28 17.66
N LYS A 148 7.58 -10.34 17.26
CA LYS A 148 6.44 -10.90 17.99
C LYS A 148 5.40 -9.84 18.36
N LEU A 149 5.08 -8.99 17.39
CA LEU A 149 4.16 -7.88 17.56
C LEU A 149 2.97 -8.02 16.62
N VAL A 150 1.79 -7.71 17.13
CA VAL A 150 0.56 -7.66 16.34
C VAL A 150 -0.01 -6.24 16.38
N THR A 151 -0.46 -5.75 15.24
CA THR A 151 -1.18 -4.48 15.11
C THR A 151 -2.46 -4.73 14.35
N VAL A 152 -3.56 -4.17 14.85
CA VAL A 152 -4.84 -4.16 14.15
C VAL A 152 -5.10 -2.74 13.71
N LEU A 153 -5.13 -2.51 12.41
CA LEU A 153 -5.55 -1.26 11.80
C LEU A 153 -7.06 -1.31 11.58
N ARG A 154 -7.77 -0.33 12.13
CA ARG A 154 -9.20 -0.15 11.92
C ARG A 154 -9.46 1.16 11.20
N VAL A 155 -10.32 1.10 10.19
CA VAL A 155 -10.81 2.28 9.47
C VAL A 155 -12.26 2.48 9.88
N ASP A 156 -12.53 3.50 10.68
CA ASP A 156 -13.90 3.78 11.13
C ASP A 156 -14.69 4.54 10.06
N ASN A 157 -14.04 5.52 9.43
CA ASN A 157 -14.59 6.32 8.35
C ASN A 157 -13.56 6.51 7.24
N ALA A 158 -14.01 6.44 5.99
CA ALA A 158 -13.20 6.69 4.81
C ALA A 158 -14.05 7.44 3.79
N GLN A 159 -13.44 8.42 3.14
CA GLN A 159 -14.03 9.17 2.03
C GLN A 159 -13.09 9.00 0.84
N ILE A 160 -13.67 8.69 -0.31
CA ILE A 160 -12.95 8.54 -1.57
C ILE A 160 -13.58 9.56 -2.50
N ASP A 161 -12.76 10.49 -2.98
CA ASP A 161 -13.20 11.47 -3.95
C ASP A 161 -13.60 10.75 -5.26
N GLU A 162 -14.73 11.12 -5.83
CA GLU A 162 -15.14 10.60 -7.13
C GLU A 162 -14.18 11.16 -8.19
N MET A 163 -13.41 10.30 -8.85
CA MET A 163 -12.74 10.69 -10.08
C MET A 163 -13.82 10.81 -11.16
N GLU A 164 -14.04 12.03 -11.67
CA GLU A 164 -14.88 12.21 -12.86
C GLU A 164 -14.35 11.34 -14.02
N PRO A 165 -15.25 10.69 -14.78
CA PRO A 165 -14.88 9.77 -15.86
C PRO A 165 -14.18 10.43 -17.05
#